data_AF-C0B706-F1
#
_entry.id   AF-C0B706-F1
#
_cell.length_a   1.000
_cell.length_b   1.000
_cell.length_c   1.000
_cell.angle_alpha   90.00
_cell.angle_beta   90.00
_cell.angle_gamma   90.00
#
_symmetry.space_group_name_H-M   'P 1'
#
loop_
_entity.id
_entity.type
_entity.pdbx_description
1 polymer ?
#
loop_
_entity_poly.entity_id
_entity_poly.type
_entity_poly.pdbx_seq_one_letter_code
_entity_poly.pdbx_strand_id
1 'polypeptide(L)'
;MKRGAYILPYFDHLPKEFEVGTPIVTTDVPLNSTYIKDYQLGIAKKQWNKSDLNDVVSNSEMYIENCMKYRYKLSTKQRVEQFLEIERERLDDGKK
;
A
#
# COMPACT_ATOMS: atom_id res chain seq x y z
N MET A 1 0.78 12.07 20.51
CA MET A 1 0.99 10.79 19.81
C MET A 1 2.13 10.99 18.81
N LYS A 2 3.34 10.49 19.08
CA LYS A 2 4.50 10.69 18.18
C LYS A 2 4.36 9.74 16.98
N ARG A 3 4.16 10.29 15.78
CA ARG A 3 4.09 9.52 14.53
C ARG A 3 5.53 9.24 14.07
N GLY A 4 5.99 8.00 14.25
CA GLY A 4 7.30 7.55 13.78
C GLY A 4 7.18 6.83 12.45
N ALA A 5 8.09 7.10 11.51
CA ALA A 5 8.27 6.29 10.32
C ALA A 5 9.19 5.11 10.67
N TYR A 6 8.77 3.88 10.40
CA TYR A 6 9.57 2.68 10.66
C TYR A 6 10.19 2.18 9.35
N ILE A 7 11.50 1.94 9.36
CA ILE A 7 12.22 1.28 8.25
C ILE A 7 12.28 -0.20 8.61
N LEU A 8 11.55 -1.02 7.86
CA LEU A 8 11.48 -2.46 8.11
C LEU A 8 12.01 -3.20 6.87
N PRO A 9 13.27 -3.68 6.90
CA PRO A 9 13.78 -4.51 5.83
C PRO A 9 13.14 -5.90 5.93
N TYR A 10 12.49 -6.34 4.85
CA TYR A 10 11.85 -7.66 4.66
C TYR A 10 10.59 -7.95 5.49
N PHE A 11 9.41 -7.89 4.87
CA PHE A 11 8.17 -8.43 5.44
C PHE A 11 7.30 -9.17 4.42
N ASP A 12 7.02 -10.45 4.71
CA ASP A 12 5.97 -11.28 4.12
C ASP A 12 4.57 -11.00 4.76
N HIS A 13 4.46 -10.04 5.70
CA HIS A 13 3.24 -9.76 6.48
C HIS A 13 2.91 -8.26 6.60
N LEU A 14 2.47 -7.66 5.50
CA LEU A 14 2.09 -6.25 5.37
C LEU A 14 0.80 -5.74 6.05
N PRO A 15 -0.23 -6.56 6.36
CA PRO A 15 -1.55 -6.02 6.72
C PRO A 15 -1.51 -5.05 7.91
N LYS A 16 -0.65 -5.34 8.89
CA LYS A 16 -0.55 -4.59 10.15
C LYS A 16 0.05 -3.19 9.98
N GLU A 17 0.93 -3.00 8.99
CA GLU A 17 1.58 -1.70 8.73
C GLU A 17 0.64 -0.72 8.04
N PHE A 18 -0.24 -1.23 7.16
CA PHE A 18 -1.31 -0.46 6.56
C PHE A 18 -2.40 -0.08 7.55
N GLU A 19 -2.63 -0.88 8.59
CA GLU A 19 -3.61 -0.58 9.63
C GLU A 19 -3.31 0.70 10.42
N VAL A 20 -2.05 1.15 10.44
CA VAL A 20 -1.62 2.35 11.17
C VAL A 20 -1.22 3.51 10.26
N GLY A 21 -1.38 3.38 8.93
CA GLY A 21 -1.03 4.43 7.98
C GLY A 21 0.48 4.65 7.86
N THR A 22 1.29 3.62 8.05
CA THR A 22 2.76 3.76 8.10
C THR A 22 3.35 3.72 6.69
N PRO A 23 4.16 4.71 6.29
CA PRO A 23 4.89 4.67 5.02
C PRO A 23 5.93 3.53 4.98
N ILE A 24 6.11 2.89 3.83
CA ILE A 24 6.99 1.70 3.68
C ILE A 24 8.26 2.05 2.89
N VAL A 25 9.44 1.69 3.39
CA VAL A 25 10.71 1.76 2.64
C VAL A 25 11.23 0.35 2.41
N THR A 26 11.33 -0.08 1.15
CA THR A 26 11.70 -1.45 0.77
C THR A 26 12.52 -1.52 -0.53
N THR A 27 13.10 -2.68 -0.81
CA THR A 27 13.73 -3.00 -2.10
C THR A 27 12.69 -3.36 -3.17
N ASP A 28 13.10 -3.45 -4.44
CA ASP A 28 12.20 -3.64 -5.58
C ASP A 28 11.82 -5.11 -5.87
N VAL A 29 12.21 -6.09 -5.04
CA VAL A 29 12.07 -7.54 -5.31
C VAL A 29 11.58 -8.34 -4.08
N PRO A 30 10.55 -9.21 -4.18
CA PRO A 30 9.36 -9.14 -5.03
C PRO A 30 8.03 -9.08 -4.24
N LEU A 31 6.91 -9.00 -4.99
CA LEU A 31 5.48 -8.87 -4.62
C LEU A 31 5.00 -7.49 -4.13
N ASN A 32 5.80 -6.79 -3.32
CA ASN A 32 5.31 -5.64 -2.57
C ASN A 32 5.62 -4.27 -3.19
N SER A 33 6.56 -4.23 -4.14
CA SER A 33 7.07 -2.98 -4.70
C SER A 33 6.08 -2.27 -5.63
N THR A 34 5.21 -3.02 -6.33
CA THR A 34 4.27 -2.46 -7.31
C THR A 34 3.24 -1.56 -6.64
N TYR A 35 2.47 -2.04 -5.66
CA TYR A 35 1.44 -1.21 -5.03
C TYR A 35 2.05 -0.08 -4.18
N ILE A 36 3.26 -0.23 -3.64
CA ILE A 36 3.95 0.86 -2.93
C ILE A 36 4.23 2.03 -3.88
N LYS A 37 4.63 1.73 -5.12
CA LYS A 37 4.87 2.75 -6.16
C LYS A 37 3.56 3.32 -6.69
N ASP A 38 2.63 2.46 -7.11
CA ASP A 38 1.39 2.85 -7.77
C ASP A 38 0.50 3.72 -6.87
N TYR A 39 0.47 3.43 -5.56
CA TYR A 39 -0.32 4.18 -4.59
C TYR A 39 0.51 5.15 -3.76
N GLN A 40 1.79 5.32 -4.08
CA GLN A 40 2.71 6.21 -3.36
C GLN A 40 2.63 6.01 -1.85
N LEU A 41 2.87 4.78 -1.39
CA LEU A 41 2.78 4.36 0.01
C LEU A 41 4.14 4.46 0.73
N GLY A 42 5.17 4.88 0.01
CA GLY A 42 6.53 5.05 0.51
C GLY A 42 7.54 4.90 -0.62
N ILE A 43 8.71 4.32 -0.33
CA ILE A 43 9.81 4.12 -1.26
C ILE A 43 10.00 2.64 -1.53
N ALA A 44 9.95 2.24 -2.80
CA ALA A 44 10.39 0.92 -3.25
C ALA A 44 11.47 1.08 -4.33
N LYS A 45 12.74 0.89 -3.96
CA LYS A 45 13.91 1.09 -4.83
C LYS A 45 14.96 0.01 -4.56
N LYS A 46 15.61 -0.52 -5.60
CA LYS A 46 16.68 -1.54 -5.48
C LYS A 46 17.75 -1.17 -4.47
N GLN A 47 18.13 0.10 -4.47
CA GLN A 47 19.01 0.72 -3.50
C GLN A 47 18.40 2.06 -3.11
N TRP A 48 17.93 2.15 -1.88
CA TRP A 48 17.55 3.42 -1.26
C TRP A 48 18.70 3.92 -0.39
N ASN A 49 18.75 5.22 -0.17
CA ASN A 49 19.78 5.90 0.60
C ASN A 49 19.17 6.93 1.57
N LYS A 50 20.02 7.71 2.24
CA LYS A 50 19.60 8.72 3.21
C LYS A 50 18.64 9.77 2.64
N SER A 51 18.79 10.15 1.36
CA SER A 51 17.89 11.09 0.70
C SER A 51 16.48 10.52 0.63
N ASP A 52 16.33 9.25 0.28
CA ASP A 52 15.02 8.60 0.21
C ASP A 52 14.32 8.57 1.57
N LEU A 53 15.08 8.39 2.65
CA LEU A 53 14.55 8.45 4.01
C LEU A 53 14.11 9.87 4.38
N ASN A 54 14.90 10.88 4.01
CA ASN A 54 14.54 12.29 4.19
C ASN A 54 13.27 12.64 3.41
N ASP A 55 13.10 12.10 2.21
CA ASP A 55 11.90 12.32 1.39
C ASP A 55 10.65 11.77 2.08
N VAL A 56 10.73 10.56 2.66
CA VAL A 56 9.61 9.96 3.41
C VAL A 56 9.24 10.78 4.64
N VAL A 57 10.24 11.29 5.37
CA VAL A 57 10.00 12.13 6.55
C VAL A 57 9.41 13.48 6.16
N SER A 58 10.00 14.13 5.15
CA SER A 58 9.60 15.46 4.68
C SER A 58 8.20 15.46 4.06
N ASN A 59 7.81 14.35 3.42
CA ASN A 59 6.50 14.17 2.80
C ASN A 59 5.60 13.19 3.58
N SER A 60 5.85 13.04 4.89
CA SER A 60 5.20 12.01 5.71
C SER A 60 3.67 12.10 5.72
N GLU A 61 3.10 13.31 5.69
CA GLU A 61 1.64 13.49 5.66
C GLU A 61 1.00 12.88 4.41
N MET A 62 1.59 13.12 3.24
CA MET A 62 1.12 12.56 1.96
C MET A 62 1.17 11.02 2.00
N TYR A 63 2.31 10.45 2.42
CA TYR A 63 2.47 9.00 2.50
C TYR A 63 1.49 8.36 3.50
N ILE A 64 1.30 8.99 4.67
CA ILE A 64 0.34 8.53 5.68
C ILE A 64 -1.09 8.55 5.12
N GLU A 65 -1.50 9.65 4.47
CA GLU A 65 -2.83 9.76 3.89
C GLU A 65 -3.06 8.69 2.81
N ASN A 66 -2.08 8.45 1.95
CA ASN A 66 -2.15 7.41 0.93
C ASN A 66 -2.25 6.01 1.55
N CYS A 67 -1.47 5.71 2.59
CA CYS A 67 -1.59 4.46 3.33
C CYS A 67 -2.97 4.29 3.97
N MET A 68 -3.55 5.35 4.52
CA MET A 68 -4.89 5.33 5.09
C MET A 68 -5.98 5.08 4.04
N LYS A 69 -5.86 5.69 2.86
CA LYS A 69 -6.77 5.43 1.72
C LYS A 69 -6.61 4.00 1.21
N TYR A 70 -5.38 3.54 1.06
CA TYR A 70 -5.09 2.18 0.58
C TYR A 70 -5.56 1.10 1.55
N ARG A 71 -5.58 1.37 2.86
CA ARG A 71 -6.11 0.45 3.88
C ARG A 71 -7.51 -0.08 3.55
N TYR A 72 -8.40 0.76 3.00
CA TYR A 72 -9.74 0.31 2.62
C TYR A 72 -9.69 -0.81 1.55
N LYS A 73 -8.74 -0.71 0.60
CA LYS A 73 -8.52 -1.71 -0.46
C LYS A 73 -8.10 -3.08 0.04
N LEU A 74 -7.48 -3.14 1.22
CA LEU A 74 -7.08 -4.40 1.85
C LEU A 74 -8.18 -5.01 2.72
N SER A 75 -9.26 -4.28 2.98
CA SER A 75 -10.34 -4.75 3.85
C SER A 75 -11.11 -5.93 3.24
N THR A 76 -11.59 -6.83 4.09
CA THR A 76 -12.49 -7.92 3.68
C THR A 76 -13.74 -7.38 2.97
N LYS A 77 -14.27 -6.24 3.44
CA LYS A 77 -15.41 -5.57 2.83
C LYS A 77 -15.15 -5.22 1.37
N GLN A 78 -14.04 -4.54 1.08
CA GLN A 78 -13.71 -4.17 -0.29
C GLN A 78 -13.48 -5.39 -1.20
N ARG A 79 -12.86 -6.45 -0.68
CA ARG A 79 -12.68 -7.70 -1.44
C ARG A 79 -14.01 -8.37 -1.79
N VAL A 80 -14.97 -8.36 -0.86
CA VAL A 80 -16.33 -8.85 -1.11
C VAL A 80 -17.04 -7.99 -2.15
N GLU A 81 -16.93 -6.66 -2.05
CA GLU A 81 -17.52 -5.73 -3.03
C GLU A 81 -16.98 -5.98 -4.44
N GLN A 82 -15.66 -6.16 -4.58
CA GLN A 82 -15.02 -6.51 -5.86
C GLN A 82 -15.46 -7.86 -6.41
N PHE A 83 -15.58 -8.87 -5.54
CA PHE A 83 -16.06 -10.19 -5.95
C PHE A 83 -17.49 -10.11 -6.50
N LEU A 84 -18.38 -9.39 -5.81
CA LEU A 84 -19.76 -9.20 -6.24
C LEU A 84 -19.88 -8.40 -7.54
N GLU A 85 -18.97 -7.46 -7.79
CA GLU A 85 -18.91 -6.69 -9.03
C GLU A 85 -18.58 -7.58 -10.23
N ILE A 86 -17.54 -8.40 -10.13
CA ILE A 86 -17.16 -9.37 -11.17
C ILE A 86 -18.30 -10.33 -11.46
N GLU A 87 -18.99 -10.84 -10.44
CA GLU A 87 -20.13 -11.74 -10.65
C GLU A 87 -21.31 -11.05 -11.34
N ARG A 88 -21.56 -9.75 -11.07
CA ARG A 88 -22.58 -8.98 -11.80
C ARG A 88 -22.21 -8.81 -13.26
N GLU A 89 -20.98 -8.42 -13.56
CA GLU A 89 -20.48 -8.27 -14.94
C GLU A 89 -20.62 -9.58 -15.73
N ARG A 90 -20.23 -10.70 -15.12
CA ARG A 90 -20.39 -12.04 -15.74
C ARG A 90 -21.84 -12.38 -16.07
N LEU A 91 -22.78 -12.00 -15.21
CA LEU A 91 -24.21 -12.25 -15.43
C LEU A 91 -24.81 -11.34 -16.51
N ASP A 92 -24.25 -10.14 -16.71
CA ASP A 92 -24.71 -9.20 -17.73
C ASP A 92 -24.13 -9.53 -19.12
N ASP A 93 -22.89 -10.02 -19.19
CA ASP A 93 -22.28 -10.51 -20.44
C ASP A 93 -22.92 -11.81 -20.94
N GLY A 94 -23.40 -12.68 -20.05
CA GLY A 94 -24.12 -13.92 -20.39
C GLY A 94 -25.56 -13.72 -20.89
N LYS A 95 -26.06 -12.47 -20.94
CA LYS A 95 -27.40 -12.11 -21.47
C LYS A 95 -27.36 -11.52 -22.89
N LYS A 96 -26.18 -11.41 -23.50
CA LYS A 96 -25.99 -11.06 -24.92
C LYS A 96 -25.92 -12.31 -25.78
#